data_AF-B7QC94-F1
#
_entry.id   AF-B7QC94-F1
#
_cell.length_a   1.000
_cell.length_b   1.000
_cell.length_c   1.000
_cell.angle_alpha   90.00
_cell.angle_beta   90.00
_cell.angle_gamma   90.00
#
_symmetry.space_group_name_H-M   'P 1'
#
loop_
_entity.id
_entity.type
_entity.pdbx_description
1 polymer ?
#
loop_
_entity_poly.entity_id
_entity_poly.type
_entity_poly.pdbx_seq_one_letter_code
_entity_poly.pdbx_strand_id
1 'polypeptide(L)'
;MAGCGDCLPASVNRSLLPLKLHFFLYLAAQACVYAYLAVIGRQNGISAANIAVIFGFTPLAAVLFKPVCGYIIDRTQNATGVILALQFFLIVSHAVVFFSPALVVQMSASRGLLNCPDGTFVLQDRRVLGSCLASFPTASAPLQCNLTFPTDHTTSVDVNAGDQSSNCTLSCPCDADNAAQGSFWFYTVSVVIAWTLTATLFTVTDAAVCEVLAENVNAFGRQRLWGTISWGVTSPLVGFFIDQASTVGHTDYTPGFYVFAAFILLDMALIAYMPRLRTADLSVNFFRDITKLFCSVEVVTFTFWTFIVGALIGVIWSFGTWFLEDLGASKLLIGLTATVMSLGIELPLFFVSRNILERIGYFLSYSITFVCFAIKFIGYSFVRNAWYVLIIDIAGGAIFPLAYSAMTVFAKSVATPGTSASMLCILGASFEGLGVAAGNLLGGMSFDQIGGRLTFRYLGYASVACSVCCTATYLAIRGRNAGRHAEGTC
;
A
#
# COMPACT_ATOMS: atom_id res chain seq x y z
N MET A 1 -4.24 56.68 0.52
CA MET A 1 -3.78 56.36 -0.84
C MET A 1 -2.36 55.81 -0.73
N ALA A 2 -2.18 54.50 -0.88
CA ALA A 2 -0.90 53.84 -1.13
C ALA A 2 -1.23 52.66 -2.05
N GLY A 3 -0.55 52.61 -3.20
CA GLY A 3 -1.05 52.02 -4.43
C GLY A 3 -1.08 50.50 -4.46
N CYS A 4 -2.18 50.01 -5.02
CA CYS A 4 -2.27 48.71 -5.66
C CYS A 4 -1.38 48.75 -6.92
N GLY A 5 -0.29 47.99 -6.92
CA GLY A 5 0.64 47.97 -8.04
C GLY A 5 1.82 47.07 -7.74
N ASP A 6 1.59 45.75 -7.80
CA ASP A 6 2.56 44.74 -8.25
C ASP A 6 1.87 43.36 -8.26
N CYS A 7 0.91 43.19 -9.18
CA CYS A 7 0.62 41.87 -9.72
C CYS A 7 1.75 41.49 -10.69
N LEU A 8 2.94 41.23 -10.15
CA LEU A 8 4.02 40.61 -10.92
C LEU A 8 3.55 39.21 -11.37
N PRO A 9 3.77 38.81 -12.63
CA PRO A 9 3.49 37.45 -13.07
C PRO A 9 4.29 36.51 -12.17
N ALA A 10 3.66 35.44 -11.68
CA ALA A 10 4.30 34.45 -10.82
C ALA A 10 5.61 33.97 -11.45
N SER A 11 6.74 34.58 -11.05
CA SER A 11 8.04 34.25 -11.59
C SER A 11 8.37 32.86 -11.09
N VAL A 12 8.38 31.89 -12.02
CA VAL A 12 8.70 30.51 -11.70
C VAL A 12 10.12 30.50 -11.14
N ASN A 13 10.25 30.20 -9.83
CA ASN A 13 11.56 30.12 -9.20
C ASN A 13 12.34 28.94 -9.78
N ARG A 14 13.21 29.21 -10.76
CA ARG A 14 13.94 28.21 -11.54
C ARG A 14 14.91 27.38 -10.70
N SER A 15 15.33 27.86 -9.52
CA SER A 15 16.20 27.11 -8.63
C SER A 15 15.50 25.93 -7.94
N LEU A 16 14.17 26.01 -7.76
CA LEU A 16 13.36 24.95 -7.14
C LEU A 16 12.73 24.01 -8.17
N LEU A 17 12.89 24.30 -9.47
CA LEU A 17 12.34 23.48 -10.55
C LEU A 17 12.92 22.05 -10.57
N PRO A 18 14.24 21.84 -10.38
CA PRO A 18 14.80 20.49 -10.31
C PRO A 18 14.20 19.67 -9.16
N LEU A 19 13.90 20.30 -8.02
CA LEU A 19 13.29 19.65 -6.86
C LEU A 19 11.84 19.21 -7.12
N LYS A 20 11.07 20.04 -7.84
CA LYS A 20 9.71 19.70 -8.29
C LYS A 20 9.72 18.52 -9.25
N LEU A 21 10.65 18.57 -10.21
CA LEU A 21 10.79 17.53 -11.21
C LEU A 21 11.25 16.22 -10.56
N HIS A 22 12.11 16.27 -9.54
CA HIS A 22 12.48 15.11 -8.75
C HIS A 22 11.26 14.44 -8.08
N PHE A 23 10.45 15.22 -7.35
CA PHE A 23 9.21 14.69 -6.77
C PHE A 23 8.27 14.11 -7.82
N PHE A 24 8.15 14.78 -8.97
CA PHE A 24 7.31 14.31 -10.06
C PHE A 24 7.81 12.96 -10.58
N LEU A 25 9.09 12.87 -10.99
CA LEU A 25 9.68 11.68 -11.60
C LEU A 25 9.72 10.49 -10.63
N TYR A 26 10.20 10.70 -9.41
CA TYR A 26 10.29 9.64 -8.41
C TYR A 26 8.91 9.06 -8.08
N LEU A 27 7.90 9.91 -7.86
CA LEU A 27 6.56 9.44 -7.52
C LEU A 27 5.77 8.94 -8.74
N ALA A 28 6.05 9.46 -9.94
CA ALA A 28 5.57 8.88 -11.20
C ALA A 28 6.06 7.44 -11.34
N ALA A 29 7.34 7.19 -11.06
CA ALA A 29 7.89 5.85 -11.06
C ALA A 29 7.12 4.96 -10.06
N GLN A 30 6.98 5.37 -8.79
CA GLN A 30 6.27 4.56 -7.79
C GLN A 30 4.83 4.21 -8.23
N ALA A 31 4.12 5.15 -8.85
CA ALA A 31 2.76 4.93 -9.36
C ALA A 31 2.69 3.80 -10.42
N CYS A 32 3.78 3.50 -11.12
CA CYS A 32 3.87 2.44 -12.12
C CYS A 32 3.94 1.03 -11.53
N VAL A 33 4.41 0.90 -10.28
CA VAL A 33 4.73 -0.41 -9.67
C VAL A 33 3.89 -0.69 -8.43
N TYR A 34 3.65 0.31 -7.59
CA TYR A 34 3.12 0.12 -6.24
C TYR A 34 1.73 -0.53 -6.22
N ALA A 35 0.87 -0.14 -7.17
CA ALA A 35 -0.49 -0.67 -7.29
C ALA A 35 -0.52 -2.16 -7.71
N TYR A 36 0.54 -2.65 -8.35
CA TYR A 36 0.56 -3.97 -9.00
C TYR A 36 1.37 -5.03 -8.24
N LEU A 37 2.21 -4.65 -7.27
CA LEU A 37 3.09 -5.60 -6.55
C LEU A 37 2.30 -6.78 -5.92
N ALA A 38 1.17 -6.49 -5.27
CA ALA A 38 0.33 -7.53 -4.66
C ALA A 38 -0.31 -8.45 -5.71
N VAL A 39 -0.70 -7.88 -6.86
CA VAL A 39 -1.32 -8.64 -7.95
C VAL A 39 -0.29 -9.49 -8.70
N ILE A 40 0.93 -9.00 -8.89
CA ILE A 40 2.04 -9.79 -9.45
C ILE A 40 2.33 -10.99 -8.56
N GLY A 41 2.35 -10.82 -7.23
CA GLY A 41 2.48 -11.93 -6.29
C GLY A 41 1.38 -12.97 -6.47
N ARG A 42 0.14 -12.53 -6.66
CA ARG A 42 -1.01 -13.40 -6.91
C ARG A 42 -0.87 -14.14 -8.24
N GLN A 43 -0.48 -13.47 -9.32
CA GLN A 43 -0.25 -14.08 -10.64
C GLN A 43 0.87 -15.12 -10.59
N ASN A 44 1.87 -14.90 -9.73
CA ASN A 44 2.92 -15.88 -9.43
C ASN A 44 2.44 -17.05 -8.55
N GLY A 45 1.15 -17.15 -8.21
CA GLY A 45 0.59 -18.27 -7.45
C GLY A 45 0.71 -18.15 -5.92
N ILE A 46 1.10 -16.98 -5.40
CA ILE A 46 1.20 -16.74 -3.96
C ILE A 46 -0.19 -16.48 -3.39
N SER A 47 -0.56 -17.20 -2.32
CA SER A 47 -1.85 -17.02 -1.64
C SER A 47 -1.99 -15.62 -1.03
N ALA A 48 -3.23 -15.16 -0.85
CA ALA A 48 -3.52 -13.87 -0.21
C ALA A 48 -2.91 -13.78 1.19
N ALA A 49 -2.93 -14.87 1.97
CA ALA A 49 -2.29 -14.95 3.29
C ALA A 49 -0.77 -14.75 3.24
N ASN A 50 -0.08 -15.38 2.28
CA ASN A 50 1.37 -15.22 2.14
C ASN A 50 1.74 -13.80 1.66
N ILE A 51 0.96 -13.23 0.73
CA ILE A 51 1.11 -11.82 0.32
C ILE A 51 0.88 -10.89 1.53
N ALA A 52 -0.13 -11.17 2.36
CA ALA A 52 -0.40 -10.44 3.59
C ALA A 52 0.82 -10.41 4.52
N VAL A 53 1.48 -11.57 4.69
CA VAL A 53 2.68 -11.71 5.52
C VAL A 53 3.84 -10.90 4.92
N ILE A 54 4.11 -11.02 3.61
CA ILE A 54 5.16 -10.26 2.93
C ILE A 54 4.95 -8.76 3.11
N PHE A 55 3.76 -8.26 2.75
CA PHE A 55 3.40 -6.85 2.86
C PHE A 55 3.19 -6.38 4.30
N GLY A 56 3.00 -7.30 5.26
CA GLY A 56 2.97 -7.02 6.68
C GLY A 56 4.36 -6.77 7.26
N PHE A 57 5.38 -7.50 6.79
CA PHE A 57 6.77 -7.30 7.23
C PHE A 57 7.48 -6.14 6.52
N THR A 58 7.11 -5.82 5.27
CA THR A 58 7.73 -4.73 4.50
C THR A 58 7.79 -3.37 5.24
N PRO A 59 6.73 -2.90 5.94
CA PRO A 59 6.77 -1.59 6.56
C PRO A 59 7.56 -1.60 7.86
N LEU A 60 7.58 -2.73 8.57
CA LEU A 60 8.43 -2.93 9.75
C LEU A 60 9.91 -2.88 9.39
N ALA A 61 10.30 -3.53 8.28
CA ALA A 61 11.67 -3.48 7.77
C ALA A 61 12.08 -2.04 7.43
N ALA A 62 11.19 -1.25 6.84
CA ALA A 62 11.46 0.16 6.55
C ALA A 62 11.62 1.03 7.80
N VAL A 63 10.80 0.84 8.85
CA VAL A 63 10.96 1.57 10.11
C VAL A 63 12.36 1.37 10.68
N LEU A 64 12.91 0.16 10.58
CA LEU A 64 14.26 -0.16 11.05
C LEU A 64 15.37 0.35 10.12
N PHE A 65 15.13 0.37 8.81
CA PHE A 65 16.12 0.79 7.82
C PHE A 65 16.28 2.31 7.73
N LYS A 66 15.20 3.09 7.95
CA LYS A 66 15.24 4.57 7.90
C LYS A 66 16.34 5.18 8.80
N PRO A 67 16.49 4.81 10.09
CA PRO A 67 17.59 5.30 10.94
C PRO A 67 18.99 4.93 10.43
N VAL A 68 19.16 3.74 9.85
CA VAL A 68 20.44 3.29 9.29
C VAL A 68 20.84 4.17 8.11
N CYS A 69 19.90 4.43 7.20
CA CYS A 69 20.13 5.37 6.09
C CYS A 69 20.41 6.78 6.58
N GLY A 70 19.65 7.28 7.57
CA GLY A 70 19.91 8.58 8.21
C GLY A 70 21.35 8.69 8.71
N TYR A 71 21.80 7.71 9.50
CA TYR A 71 23.17 7.66 10.02
C TYR A 71 24.24 7.65 8.91
N ILE A 72 24.02 6.94 7.81
CA ILE A 72 24.94 6.93 6.67
C ILE A 72 25.02 8.32 6.02
N ILE A 73 23.88 8.98 5.82
CA ILE A 73 23.83 10.32 5.24
C ILE A 73 24.55 11.31 6.17
N ASP A 74 24.31 11.22 7.49
CA ASP A 74 24.93 12.10 8.47
C ASP A 74 26.46 11.93 8.49
N ARG A 75 26.95 10.69 8.40
CA ARG A 75 28.40 10.40 8.35
C ARG A 75 29.06 10.82 7.04
N THR A 76 28.37 10.65 5.93
CA THR A 76 28.92 10.95 4.59
C THR A 76 28.72 12.40 4.17
N GLN A 77 27.78 13.11 4.80
CA GLN A 77 27.33 14.46 4.44
C GLN A 77 27.01 14.59 2.93
N ASN A 78 26.59 13.48 2.32
CA ASN A 78 26.37 13.35 0.88
C ASN A 78 25.04 12.67 0.60
N ALA A 79 23.93 13.36 0.88
CA ALA A 79 22.58 12.82 0.69
C ALA A 79 22.32 12.49 -0.78
N THR A 80 22.83 13.30 -1.71
CA THR A 80 22.77 13.03 -3.17
C THR A 80 23.34 11.65 -3.52
N GLY A 81 24.53 11.32 -3.03
CA GLY A 81 25.17 10.03 -3.30
C GLY A 81 24.37 8.85 -2.73
N VAL A 82 23.79 9.01 -1.54
CA VAL A 82 22.94 7.98 -0.93
C VAL A 82 21.63 7.81 -1.70
N ILE A 83 20.97 8.89 -2.11
CA ILE A 83 19.74 8.83 -2.91
C ILE A 83 20.00 8.11 -4.24
N LEU A 84 21.08 8.44 -4.95
CA LEU A 84 21.45 7.77 -6.20
C LEU A 84 21.71 6.27 -6.00
N ALA A 85 22.41 5.89 -4.93
CA ALA A 85 22.65 4.49 -4.60
C ALA A 85 21.34 3.76 -4.30
N LEU A 86 20.46 4.35 -3.48
CA LEU A 86 19.16 3.78 -3.14
C LEU A 86 18.28 3.61 -4.39
N GLN A 87 18.28 4.58 -5.32
CA GLN A 87 17.54 4.50 -6.58
C GLN A 87 18.07 3.41 -7.51
N PHE A 88 19.38 3.22 -7.57
CA PHE A 88 19.98 2.12 -8.32
C PHE A 88 19.52 0.76 -7.77
N PHE A 89 19.65 0.53 -6.46
CA PHE A 89 19.19 -0.71 -5.83
C PHE A 89 17.67 -0.89 -5.93
N LEU A 90 16.92 0.21 -6.01
CA LEU A 90 15.48 0.18 -6.22
C LEU A 90 15.11 -0.39 -7.59
N ILE A 91 15.80 0.03 -8.66
CA ILE A 91 15.61 -0.54 -10.01
C ILE A 91 15.91 -2.03 -10.00
N VAL A 92 17.06 -2.41 -9.42
CA VAL A 92 17.49 -3.82 -9.37
C VAL A 92 16.49 -4.68 -8.62
N SER A 93 16.05 -4.26 -7.42
CA SER A 93 15.08 -5.01 -6.63
C SER A 93 13.72 -5.15 -7.31
N HIS A 94 13.21 -4.09 -7.96
CA HIS A 94 11.96 -4.18 -8.73
C HIS A 94 12.12 -5.03 -10.00
N ALA A 95 13.28 -5.00 -10.67
CA ALA A 95 13.55 -5.88 -11.81
C ALA A 95 13.46 -7.34 -11.39
N VAL A 96 14.06 -7.69 -10.24
CA VAL A 96 13.98 -9.04 -9.68
C VAL A 96 12.54 -9.45 -9.37
N VAL A 97 11.71 -8.54 -8.86
CA VAL A 97 10.29 -8.82 -8.57
C VAL A 97 9.46 -9.00 -9.85
N PHE A 98 9.66 -8.16 -10.86
CA PHE A 98 8.86 -8.19 -12.10
C PHE A 98 9.28 -9.32 -13.05
N PHE A 99 10.56 -9.69 -13.06
CA PHE A 99 11.09 -10.79 -13.87
C PHE A 99 11.33 -12.06 -13.07
N SER A 100 10.82 -12.14 -11.82
CA SER A 100 10.89 -13.38 -11.05
C SER A 100 10.17 -14.49 -11.84
N PRO A 101 10.78 -15.68 -12.01
CA PRO A 101 10.09 -16.79 -12.64
C PRO A 101 8.81 -17.05 -11.84
N ALA A 102 7.70 -17.21 -12.55
CA ALA A 102 6.43 -17.51 -11.91
C ALA A 102 6.64 -18.71 -10.97
N LEU A 103 6.27 -18.52 -9.70
CA LEU A 103 6.12 -19.60 -8.71
C LEU A 103 4.91 -20.45 -9.08
N VAL A 104 4.85 -20.87 -10.34
CA VAL A 104 4.14 -22.08 -10.70
C VAL A 104 4.88 -23.14 -9.91
N VAL A 105 4.38 -23.43 -8.70
CA VAL A 105 4.30 -24.81 -8.24
C VAL A 105 3.92 -25.53 -9.51
N GLN A 106 4.85 -26.29 -10.09
CA GLN A 106 4.49 -27.23 -11.11
C GLN A 106 3.50 -28.14 -10.39
N MET A 107 2.23 -27.76 -10.40
CA MET A 107 1.14 -28.68 -10.44
C MET A 107 1.43 -29.41 -11.74
N SER A 108 2.25 -30.43 -11.64
CA SER A 108 2.16 -31.59 -12.48
C SER A 108 0.67 -31.92 -12.45
N ALA A 109 -0.06 -31.42 -13.44
CA ALA A 109 -1.43 -31.83 -13.66
C ALA A 109 -1.29 -33.32 -13.99
N SER A 110 -1.32 -34.17 -12.96
CA SER A 110 -1.43 -35.59 -13.13
C SER A 110 -2.80 -35.80 -13.76
N ARG A 111 -2.80 -35.90 -15.09
CA ARG A 111 -4.01 -36.19 -15.87
C ARG A 111 -4.39 -37.63 -15.58
N GLY A 112 -5.32 -37.83 -14.65
CA GLY A 112 -6.00 -39.10 -14.43
C GLY A 112 -7.23 -39.22 -15.32
N LEU A 113 -7.44 -40.39 -15.90
CA LEU A 113 -8.61 -40.71 -16.72
C LEU A 113 -9.58 -41.54 -15.85
N LEU A 114 -10.80 -41.03 -15.63
CA LEU A 114 -11.88 -41.77 -14.97
C LEU A 114 -12.52 -42.72 -15.98
N ASN A 115 -12.63 -44.01 -15.63
CA ASN A 115 -13.54 -44.90 -16.36
C ASN A 115 -14.23 -45.90 -15.43
N CYS A 116 -15.55 -45.98 -15.58
CA CYS A 116 -16.44 -47.00 -15.03
C CYS A 116 -16.29 -48.32 -15.86
N PRO A 117 -16.95 -49.43 -15.47
CA PRO A 117 -16.41 -50.78 -15.62
C PRO A 117 -16.38 -51.23 -17.09
N ASP A 118 -15.20 -51.12 -17.71
CA ASP A 118 -14.41 -52.26 -18.20
C ASP A 118 -13.21 -51.69 -18.99
N GLY A 119 -12.14 -51.37 -18.26
CA GLY A 119 -10.89 -50.90 -18.84
C GLY A 119 -10.03 -50.17 -17.81
N THR A 120 -8.91 -50.76 -17.42
CA THR A 120 -7.99 -50.25 -16.39
C THR A 120 -7.01 -49.22 -16.94
N PHE A 121 -6.61 -48.26 -16.09
CA PHE A 121 -5.50 -47.34 -16.37
C PHE A 121 -4.51 -47.31 -15.20
N VAL A 122 -3.21 -47.27 -15.49
CA VAL A 122 -2.12 -47.20 -14.50
C VAL A 122 -1.44 -45.85 -14.65
N LEU A 123 -1.45 -45.06 -13.57
CA LEU A 123 -0.61 -43.87 -13.45
C LEU A 123 0.59 -44.20 -12.57
N GLN A 124 1.78 -44.07 -13.15
CA GLN A 124 3.04 -44.26 -12.46
C GLN A 124 3.65 -42.88 -12.18
N ASP A 125 3.42 -42.33 -10.98
CA ASP A 125 4.31 -41.32 -10.43
C ASP A 125 4.34 -41.36 -8.89
N ARG A 126 5.49 -41.06 -8.30
CA ARG A 126 5.96 -41.59 -7.01
C ARG A 126 5.90 -40.59 -5.86
N ARG A 127 5.09 -39.52 -5.89
CA ARG A 127 5.20 -38.42 -4.90
C ARG A 127 3.93 -37.57 -4.68
N VAL A 128 2.83 -38.09 -4.15
CA VAL A 128 1.71 -37.21 -3.73
C VAL A 128 1.17 -37.61 -2.35
N LEU A 129 1.22 -36.65 -1.42
CA LEU A 129 0.63 -36.71 -0.08
C LEU A 129 -0.27 -35.46 0.07
N GLY A 130 -1.52 -35.51 -0.38
CA GLY A 130 -2.42 -34.35 -0.32
C GLY A 130 -3.85 -34.64 -0.80
N SER A 131 -4.83 -33.95 -0.23
CA SER A 131 -6.25 -34.05 -0.62
C SER A 131 -6.53 -33.22 -1.89
N CYS A 132 -7.14 -33.84 -2.89
CA CYS A 132 -7.39 -33.23 -4.20
C CYS A 132 -8.85 -32.78 -4.32
N LEU A 133 -9.10 -31.61 -4.91
CA LEU A 133 -10.44 -31.10 -5.21
C LEU A 133 -10.80 -31.40 -6.67
N ALA A 134 -11.99 -31.94 -6.91
CA ALA A 134 -12.57 -32.15 -8.23
C ALA A 134 -13.78 -31.22 -8.39
N SER A 135 -13.95 -30.61 -9.58
CA SER A 135 -15.12 -29.77 -9.90
C SER A 135 -15.81 -30.28 -11.17
N PHE A 136 -17.14 -30.32 -11.14
CA PHE A 136 -18.00 -30.81 -12.22
C PHE A 136 -18.93 -29.69 -12.70
N PRO A 137 -19.02 -29.37 -14.00
CA PRO A 137 -20.05 -28.48 -14.50
C PRO A 137 -21.36 -29.27 -14.67
N THR A 138 -22.36 -28.89 -13.86
CA THR A 138 -23.79 -29.26 -13.95
C THR A 138 -24.14 -30.73 -13.71
N ALA A 139 -24.86 -31.01 -12.62
CA ALA A 139 -25.35 -32.35 -12.28
C ALA A 139 -26.86 -32.36 -11.99
N SER A 140 -27.50 -33.49 -12.28
CA SER A 140 -28.63 -33.99 -11.50
C SER A 140 -28.51 -35.52 -11.31
N ALA A 141 -28.09 -35.92 -10.09
CA ALA A 141 -28.14 -37.26 -9.44
C ALA A 141 -26.83 -38.10 -9.30
N PRO A 142 -26.70 -38.96 -8.24
CA PRO A 142 -25.44 -39.60 -7.79
C PRO A 142 -24.97 -40.87 -8.51
N LEU A 143 -23.64 -41.04 -8.59
CA LEU A 143 -22.92 -42.29 -8.83
C LEU A 143 -21.78 -42.36 -7.78
N GLN A 144 -21.37 -43.54 -7.31
CA GLN A 144 -20.30 -43.68 -6.30
C GLN A 144 -19.00 -44.19 -6.93
N CYS A 145 -17.89 -43.50 -6.69
CA CYS A 145 -16.54 -43.94 -7.09
C CYS A 145 -15.61 -43.98 -5.88
N ASN A 146 -14.89 -45.08 -5.65
CA ASN A 146 -13.94 -45.21 -4.55
C ASN A 146 -12.50 -44.95 -5.03
N LEU A 147 -11.79 -44.04 -4.35
CA LEU A 147 -10.36 -43.79 -4.53
C LEU A 147 -9.58 -44.48 -3.40
N THR A 148 -8.72 -45.41 -3.75
CA THR A 148 -7.87 -46.13 -2.79
C THR A 148 -6.41 -45.76 -2.97
N PHE A 149 -5.78 -45.18 -1.94
CA PHE A 149 -4.34 -44.94 -1.88
C PHE A 149 -3.63 -46.14 -1.25
N PRO A 150 -2.37 -46.44 -1.62
CA PRO A 150 -1.69 -47.67 -1.21
C PRO A 150 -0.99 -47.59 0.16
N THR A 151 -1.41 -46.69 1.05
CA THR A 151 -1.01 -46.71 2.48
C THR A 151 -2.27 -46.63 3.34
N ASP A 152 -2.82 -47.79 3.71
CA ASP A 152 -3.82 -48.11 4.77
C ASP A 152 -4.86 -47.06 5.22
N HIS A 153 -5.19 -46.08 4.39
CA HIS A 153 -6.27 -45.14 4.62
C HIS A 153 -7.05 -44.95 3.31
N THR A 154 -8.16 -45.67 3.24
CA THR A 154 -9.23 -45.45 2.27
C THR A 154 -9.97 -44.17 2.64
N THR A 155 -9.99 -43.20 1.72
CA THR A 155 -10.90 -42.06 1.81
C THR A 155 -11.91 -42.20 0.68
N SER A 156 -13.12 -42.62 1.03
CA SER A 156 -14.25 -42.60 0.11
C SER A 156 -14.65 -41.15 -0.14
N VAL A 157 -14.57 -40.70 -1.39
CA VAL A 157 -15.16 -39.42 -1.81
C VAL A 157 -16.38 -39.78 -2.64
N ASP A 158 -17.58 -39.48 -2.13
CA ASP A 158 -18.80 -39.63 -2.91
C ASP A 158 -18.83 -38.57 -4.01
N VAL A 159 -18.87 -38.99 -5.28
CA VAL A 159 -18.81 -38.08 -6.43
C VAL A 159 -19.93 -38.38 -7.42
N ASN A 160 -20.97 -37.55 -7.39
CA ASN A 160 -22.13 -37.66 -8.28
C ASN A 160 -21.78 -37.30 -9.72
N ALA A 161 -21.81 -38.25 -10.65
CA ALA A 161 -21.67 -38.00 -12.08
C ALA A 161 -22.90 -38.51 -12.86
N GLY A 162 -23.59 -37.61 -13.56
CA GLY A 162 -24.55 -37.93 -14.61
C GLY A 162 -23.84 -38.00 -15.97
N ASP A 163 -24.44 -38.73 -16.90
CA ASP A 163 -23.79 -39.32 -18.06
C ASP A 163 -23.24 -38.34 -19.13
N GLN A 164 -22.26 -38.86 -19.88
CA GLN A 164 -21.56 -38.37 -21.08
C GLN A 164 -20.39 -37.39 -20.92
N SER A 165 -19.20 -38.00 -20.89
CA SER A 165 -17.89 -37.52 -21.38
C SER A 165 -17.56 -36.06 -21.09
N SER A 166 -16.93 -35.81 -19.95
CA SER A 166 -16.09 -34.63 -19.76
C SER A 166 -14.93 -34.98 -18.84
N ASN A 167 -13.71 -34.77 -19.33
CA ASN A 167 -12.46 -34.94 -18.59
C ASN A 167 -12.56 -34.32 -17.20
N CYS A 168 -12.30 -35.09 -16.15
CA CYS A 168 -12.13 -34.55 -14.81
C CYS A 168 -10.68 -34.09 -14.62
N THR A 169 -10.49 -32.83 -14.22
CA THR A 169 -9.19 -32.31 -13.82
C THR A 169 -9.03 -32.48 -12.32
N LEU A 170 -8.12 -33.37 -11.91
CA LEU A 170 -7.67 -33.49 -10.53
C LEU A 170 -6.59 -32.44 -10.27
N SER A 171 -6.86 -31.48 -9.39
CA SER A 171 -5.83 -30.61 -8.83
C SER A 171 -5.44 -31.14 -7.46
N CYS A 172 -4.27 -31.77 -7.39
CA CYS A 172 -3.65 -32.20 -6.15
C CYS A 172 -2.53 -31.22 -5.77
N PRO A 173 -2.50 -30.67 -4.55
CA PRO A 173 -1.33 -29.96 -4.05
C PRO A 173 -0.24 -31.00 -3.77
N CYS A 174 0.82 -31.03 -4.59
CA CYS A 174 2.03 -31.76 -4.27
C CYS A 174 2.91 -30.91 -3.35
N ASP A 175 3.55 -31.54 -2.36
CA ASP A 175 4.54 -30.91 -1.49
C ASP A 175 5.54 -30.09 -2.31
N ALA A 176 5.76 -28.84 -1.89
CA ALA A 176 6.67 -27.92 -2.55
C ALA A 176 8.08 -28.51 -2.59
N ASP A 177 8.58 -28.83 -3.80
CA ASP A 177 9.99 -29.11 -4.02
C ASP A 177 10.85 -28.00 -3.39
N ASN A 178 12.02 -28.34 -2.83
CA ASN A 178 12.96 -27.39 -2.22
C ASN A 178 13.29 -26.18 -3.14
N ALA A 179 13.19 -26.36 -4.47
CA ALA A 179 13.37 -25.30 -5.47
C ALA A 179 12.21 -24.29 -5.53
N ALA A 180 10.96 -24.73 -5.31
CA ALA A 180 9.79 -23.85 -5.21
C ALA A 180 9.84 -23.03 -3.92
N GLN A 181 10.26 -23.65 -2.80
CA GLN A 181 10.48 -22.95 -1.54
C GLN A 181 11.58 -21.88 -1.67
N GLY A 182 12.69 -22.19 -2.34
CA GLY A 182 13.76 -21.22 -2.60
C GLY A 182 13.31 -20.02 -3.44
N SER A 183 12.51 -20.26 -4.47
CA SER A 183 11.96 -19.20 -5.33
C SER A 183 11.00 -18.29 -4.58
N PHE A 184 10.21 -18.83 -3.64
CA PHE A 184 9.28 -18.08 -2.79
C PHE A 184 10.02 -17.12 -1.85
N TRP A 185 11.06 -17.61 -1.17
CA TRP A 185 11.86 -16.77 -0.28
C TRP A 185 12.64 -15.71 -1.05
N PHE A 186 13.17 -16.03 -2.23
CA PHE A 186 13.84 -15.07 -3.08
C PHE A 186 12.91 -13.93 -3.53
N TYR A 187 11.68 -14.26 -3.96
CA TYR A 187 10.65 -13.27 -4.27
C TYR A 187 10.30 -12.42 -3.03
N THR A 188 10.06 -13.07 -1.89
CA THR A 188 9.71 -12.42 -0.62
C THR A 188 10.77 -11.40 -0.18
N VAL A 189 12.04 -11.81 -0.16
CA VAL A 189 13.15 -10.93 0.21
C VAL A 189 13.26 -9.77 -0.77
N SER A 190 13.08 -10.01 -2.06
CA SER A 190 13.14 -8.96 -3.09
C SER A 190 12.02 -7.93 -2.92
N VAL A 191 10.79 -8.35 -2.62
CA VAL A 191 9.66 -7.44 -2.32
C VAL A 191 9.91 -6.64 -1.05
N VAL A 192 10.42 -7.29 0.01
CA VAL A 192 10.76 -6.60 1.28
C VAL A 192 11.83 -5.53 1.06
N ILE A 193 12.89 -5.85 0.29
CA ILE A 193 13.94 -4.90 -0.06
C ILE A 193 13.37 -3.76 -0.92
N ALA A 194 12.62 -4.08 -1.97
CA ALA A 194 12.01 -3.10 -2.87
C ALA A 194 11.15 -2.08 -2.11
N TRP A 195 10.26 -2.56 -1.24
CA TRP A 195 9.39 -1.69 -0.45
C TRP A 195 10.18 -0.86 0.57
N THR A 196 11.14 -1.49 1.26
CA THR A 196 12.02 -0.83 2.22
C THR A 196 12.81 0.32 1.58
N LEU A 197 13.35 0.08 0.38
CA LEU A 197 14.04 1.11 -0.40
C LEU A 197 13.08 2.23 -0.82
N THR A 198 11.88 1.91 -1.29
CA THR A 198 10.85 2.91 -1.63
C THR A 198 10.51 3.79 -0.43
N ALA A 199 10.13 3.21 0.71
CA ALA A 199 9.72 3.99 1.88
C ALA A 199 10.86 4.85 2.47
N THR A 200 12.10 4.35 2.41
CA THR A 200 13.26 5.11 2.85
C THR A 200 13.62 6.23 1.88
N LEU A 201 13.59 6.00 0.56
CA LEU A 201 13.79 7.04 -0.45
C LEU A 201 12.79 8.18 -0.29
N PHE A 202 11.53 7.87 -0.04
CA PHE A 202 10.49 8.87 0.22
C PHE A 202 10.83 9.76 1.42
N THR A 203 11.27 9.15 2.53
CA THR A 203 11.61 9.86 3.77
C THR A 203 12.88 10.72 3.60
N VAL A 204 13.91 10.17 2.96
CA VAL A 204 15.17 10.88 2.70
C VAL A 204 14.96 12.06 1.75
N THR A 205 14.12 11.86 0.72
CA THR A 205 13.74 12.91 -0.23
C THR A 205 13.03 14.06 0.48
N ASP A 206 12.01 13.75 1.30
CA ASP A 206 11.28 14.76 2.07
C ASP A 206 12.19 15.54 3.02
N ALA A 207 13.13 14.85 3.68
CA ALA A 207 14.12 15.47 4.57
C ALA A 207 15.08 16.41 3.82
N ALA A 208 15.65 15.95 2.71
CA ALA A 208 16.58 16.73 1.89
C ALA A 208 15.92 17.99 1.30
N VAL A 209 14.66 17.87 0.89
CA VAL A 209 13.84 19.00 0.41
C VAL A 209 13.61 20.00 1.53
N CYS A 210 13.21 19.55 2.72
CA CYS A 210 12.96 20.42 3.87
C CYS A 210 14.21 21.26 4.20
N GLU A 211 15.39 20.69 4.08
CA GLU A 211 16.65 21.40 4.30
C GLU A 211 16.93 22.47 3.26
N VAL A 212 16.80 22.13 1.97
CA VAL A 212 16.98 23.10 0.88
C VAL A 212 16.01 24.27 1.02
N LEU A 213 14.81 24.03 1.57
CA LEU A 213 13.82 25.06 1.79
C LEU A 213 14.09 25.91 3.05
N ALA A 214 14.86 25.42 4.03
CA ALA A 214 15.22 26.10 5.29
C ALA A 214 14.05 26.89 5.92
N GLU A 215 14.09 28.23 5.87
CA GLU A 215 13.07 29.12 6.45
C GLU A 215 11.73 29.12 5.69
N ASN A 216 11.72 28.71 4.41
CA ASN A 216 10.54 28.68 3.55
C ASN A 216 9.73 27.38 3.68
N VAL A 217 9.50 26.89 4.90
CA VAL A 217 8.75 25.64 5.19
C VAL A 217 7.36 25.64 4.55
N ASN A 218 6.72 26.81 4.43
CA ASN A 218 5.42 26.96 3.76
C ASN A 218 5.44 26.59 2.26
N ALA A 219 6.61 26.57 1.63
CA ALA A 219 6.77 26.15 0.23
C ALA A 219 6.90 24.62 0.08
N PHE A 220 7.12 23.85 1.16
CA PHE A 220 7.28 22.38 1.09
C PHE A 220 6.04 21.72 0.47
N GLY A 221 4.85 22.12 0.93
CA GLY A 221 3.58 21.64 0.36
C GLY A 221 3.52 21.91 -1.14
N ARG A 222 3.99 23.07 -1.62
CA ARG A 222 4.03 23.41 -3.05
C ARG A 222 4.99 22.53 -3.87
N GLN A 223 6.04 22.00 -3.25
CA GLN A 223 6.93 21.01 -3.90
C GLN A 223 6.27 19.64 -3.93
N ARG A 224 5.72 19.22 -2.79
CA ARG A 224 5.09 17.90 -2.62
C ARG A 224 3.88 17.68 -3.53
N LEU A 225 3.15 18.74 -3.88
CA LEU A 225 2.04 18.72 -4.84
C LEU A 225 2.40 18.09 -6.19
N TRP A 226 3.64 18.27 -6.67
CA TRP A 226 4.09 17.66 -7.93
C TRP A 226 4.09 16.12 -7.87
N GLY A 227 4.18 15.56 -6.66
CA GLY A 227 4.01 14.14 -6.40
C GLY A 227 2.57 13.64 -6.57
N THR A 228 1.59 14.40 -6.09
CA THR A 228 0.17 14.06 -6.27
C THR A 228 -0.22 14.18 -7.76
N ILE A 229 0.31 15.20 -8.45
CA ILE A 229 0.09 15.37 -9.89
C ILE A 229 0.68 14.18 -10.66
N SER A 230 1.88 13.73 -10.29
CA SER A 230 2.55 12.64 -11.00
C SER A 230 1.83 11.31 -10.85
N TRP A 231 1.31 10.98 -9.66
CA TRP A 231 0.44 9.81 -9.46
C TRP A 231 -0.78 9.86 -10.37
N GLY A 232 -1.53 10.97 -10.36
CA GLY A 232 -2.77 11.07 -11.11
C GLY A 232 -2.60 11.05 -12.64
N VAL A 233 -1.47 11.52 -13.17
CA VAL A 233 -1.18 11.48 -14.61
C VAL A 233 -0.57 10.15 -15.04
N THR A 234 0.34 9.59 -14.24
CA THR A 234 1.14 8.43 -14.65
C THR A 234 0.37 7.11 -14.52
N SER A 235 -0.45 6.96 -13.47
CA SER A 235 -1.23 5.73 -13.24
C SER A 235 -2.13 5.32 -14.42
N PRO A 236 -2.96 6.20 -15.04
CA PRO A 236 -3.77 5.80 -16.19
C PRO A 236 -2.93 5.52 -17.45
N LEU A 237 -1.82 6.23 -17.65
CA LEU A 237 -0.91 6.01 -18.79
C LEU A 237 -0.29 4.61 -18.72
N VAL A 238 0.21 4.22 -17.55
CA VAL A 238 0.78 2.89 -17.32
C VAL A 238 -0.31 1.82 -17.45
N GLY A 239 -1.49 2.06 -16.87
CA GLY A 239 -2.64 1.17 -17.01
C GLY A 239 -3.00 0.90 -18.48
N PHE A 240 -2.99 1.93 -19.32
CA PHE A 240 -3.20 1.79 -20.77
C PHE A 240 -2.13 0.91 -21.42
N PHE A 241 -0.84 1.13 -21.13
CA PHE A 241 0.23 0.31 -21.72
C PHE A 241 0.16 -1.15 -21.27
N ILE A 242 -0.21 -1.41 -20.02
CA ILE A 242 -0.41 -2.77 -19.51
C ILE A 242 -1.59 -3.43 -20.22
N ASP A 243 -2.73 -2.73 -20.38
CA ASP A 243 -3.90 -3.29 -21.09
C ASP A 243 -3.59 -3.61 -22.56
N GLN A 244 -2.74 -2.81 -23.23
CA GLN A 244 -2.33 -3.06 -24.62
C GLN A 244 -1.36 -4.24 -24.76
N ALA A 245 -0.48 -4.45 -23.77
CA ALA A 245 0.45 -5.58 -23.77
C ALA A 245 -0.21 -6.89 -23.32
N SER A 246 -1.25 -6.80 -22.49
CA SER A 246 -1.91 -7.96 -21.90
C SER A 246 -2.70 -8.77 -22.94
N THR A 247 -2.68 -10.09 -22.77
CA THR A 247 -3.44 -11.03 -23.61
C THR A 247 -4.61 -11.63 -22.84
N VAL A 248 -5.53 -12.30 -23.55
CA VAL A 248 -6.70 -12.94 -22.92
C VAL A 248 -6.22 -14.04 -21.97
N GLY A 249 -6.37 -13.82 -20.65
CA GLY A 249 -6.01 -14.77 -19.61
C GLY A 249 -4.63 -14.56 -18.96
N HIS A 250 -3.80 -13.64 -19.47
CA HIS A 250 -2.52 -13.29 -18.84
C HIS A 250 -2.25 -11.79 -18.93
N THR A 251 -2.08 -11.15 -17.77
CA THR A 251 -1.78 -9.72 -17.68
C THR A 251 -0.27 -9.49 -17.64
N ASP A 252 0.26 -8.80 -18.64
CA ASP A 252 1.69 -8.51 -18.75
C ASP A 252 2.04 -7.19 -18.08
N TYR A 253 2.60 -7.24 -16.87
CA TYR A 253 3.00 -6.04 -16.10
C TYR A 253 4.34 -5.43 -16.53
N THR A 254 5.06 -6.07 -17.46
CA THR A 254 6.39 -5.65 -17.91
C THR A 254 6.46 -4.20 -18.44
N PRO A 255 5.47 -3.67 -19.20
CA PRO A 255 5.47 -2.27 -19.60
C PRO A 255 5.54 -1.30 -18.42
N GLY A 256 4.87 -1.63 -17.30
CA GLY A 256 4.93 -0.84 -16.07
C GLY A 256 6.34 -0.75 -15.51
N PHE A 257 7.11 -1.84 -15.55
CA PHE A 257 8.51 -1.84 -15.13
C PHE A 257 9.40 -0.98 -16.04
N TYR A 258 9.22 -1.03 -17.36
CA TYR A 258 10.03 -0.20 -18.26
C TYR A 258 9.77 1.29 -18.08
N VAL A 259 8.51 1.69 -17.90
CA VAL A 259 8.15 3.07 -17.60
C VAL A 259 8.70 3.50 -16.23
N PHE A 260 8.60 2.63 -15.21
CA PHE A 260 9.23 2.82 -13.90
C PHE A 260 10.74 3.08 -14.01
N ALA A 261 11.46 2.19 -14.70
CA ALA A 261 12.90 2.29 -14.86
C ALA A 261 13.30 3.56 -15.62
N ALA A 262 12.54 3.93 -16.66
CA ALA A 262 12.77 5.17 -17.39
C ALA A 262 12.64 6.41 -16.48
N PHE A 263 11.59 6.49 -15.66
CA PHE A 263 11.43 7.61 -14.72
C PHE A 263 12.52 7.66 -13.65
N ILE A 264 12.93 6.53 -13.06
CA ILE A 264 14.03 6.53 -12.08
C ILE A 264 15.37 6.89 -12.74
N LEU A 265 15.66 6.43 -13.95
CA LEU A 265 16.90 6.79 -14.66
C LEU A 265 16.94 8.29 -15.01
N LEU A 266 15.82 8.86 -15.43
CA LEU A 266 15.68 10.30 -15.65
C LEU A 266 15.87 11.08 -14.34
N ASP A 267 15.32 10.58 -13.24
CA ASP A 267 15.48 11.19 -11.92
C ASP A 267 16.92 11.11 -11.41
N MET A 268 17.59 9.98 -11.57
CA MET A 268 19.01 9.80 -11.25
C MET A 268 19.88 10.79 -12.04
N ALA A 269 19.61 10.96 -13.34
CA ALA A 269 20.31 11.95 -14.16
C ALA A 269 20.06 13.36 -13.61
N LEU A 270 18.82 13.73 -13.32
CA LEU A 270 18.46 15.03 -12.76
C LEU A 270 19.18 15.32 -11.44
N ILE A 271 19.17 14.36 -10.51
CA ILE A 271 19.83 14.48 -9.20
C ILE A 271 21.35 14.58 -9.35
N ALA A 272 21.95 13.85 -10.30
CA ALA A 272 23.38 13.95 -10.57
C ALA A 272 23.82 15.34 -11.05
N TYR A 273 22.92 16.08 -11.72
CA TYR A 273 23.15 17.47 -12.13
C TYR A 273 22.80 18.51 -11.04
N MET A 274 22.09 18.13 -9.98
CA MET A 274 21.72 19.03 -8.90
C MET A 274 22.89 19.30 -7.94
N PRO A 275 22.93 20.49 -7.29
CA PRO A 275 23.85 20.75 -6.19
C PRO A 275 23.72 19.69 -5.10
N ARG A 276 24.83 19.36 -4.44
CA ARG A 276 24.84 18.35 -3.37
C ARG A 276 23.84 18.71 -2.27
N LEU A 277 22.90 17.81 -2.05
CA LEU A 277 21.96 17.86 -0.94
C LEU A 277 22.74 17.48 0.32
N ARG A 278 22.69 18.35 1.32
CA ARG A 278 23.21 18.10 2.65
C ARG A 278 22.04 17.80 3.58
N THR A 279 22.30 17.05 4.66
CA THR A 279 21.35 16.90 5.77
C THR A 279 21.88 17.58 7.03
N ALA A 280 20.97 18.17 7.80
CA ALA A 280 21.21 18.81 9.07
C ALA A 280 21.55 17.76 10.14
N ASP A 281 22.37 18.15 11.10
CA ASP A 281 22.87 17.27 12.14
C ASP A 281 21.72 16.60 12.92
N LEU A 282 21.79 15.27 13.03
CA LEU A 282 20.82 14.47 13.79
C LEU A 282 20.80 14.91 15.26
N SER A 283 19.62 15.15 15.82
CA SER A 283 19.50 15.53 17.23
C SER A 283 19.95 14.39 18.14
N VAL A 284 21.03 14.61 18.90
CA VAL A 284 21.74 13.59 19.71
C VAL A 284 20.93 13.09 20.93
N ASN A 285 19.74 13.63 21.21
CA ASN A 285 18.94 13.31 22.40
C ASN A 285 17.69 12.45 22.14
N PHE A 286 17.58 11.81 20.96
CA PHE A 286 16.40 11.08 20.48
C PHE A 286 15.69 10.21 21.55
N PHE A 287 16.38 9.30 22.22
CA PHE A 287 15.72 8.35 23.14
C PHE A 287 15.25 8.93 24.48
N ARG A 288 15.89 10.00 24.97
CA ARG A 288 15.56 10.58 26.29
C ARG A 288 14.34 11.52 26.22
N ASP A 289 14.14 12.17 25.08
CA ASP A 289 13.03 13.10 24.87
C ASP A 289 11.73 12.35 24.53
N ILE A 290 11.82 11.22 23.82
CA ILE A 290 10.66 10.39 23.44
C ILE A 290 9.91 9.83 24.66
N THR A 291 10.63 9.34 25.69
CA THR A 291 10.00 8.75 26.88
C THR A 291 9.17 9.76 27.67
N LYS A 292 9.50 11.06 27.63
CA LYS A 292 8.72 12.12 28.28
C LYS A 292 7.47 12.51 27.49
N LEU A 293 7.48 12.39 26.15
CA LEU A 293 6.34 12.71 25.29
C LEU A 293 5.20 11.68 25.40
N PHE A 294 5.52 10.40 25.58
CA PHE A 294 4.52 9.32 25.72
C PHE A 294 3.71 9.34 27.02
N CYS A 295 4.00 10.24 27.96
CA CYS A 295 3.24 10.37 29.20
C CYS A 295 1.94 11.18 29.06
N SER A 296 1.71 11.86 27.92
CA SER A 296 0.47 12.62 27.72
C SER A 296 -0.64 11.75 27.12
N VAL A 297 -1.78 11.71 27.81
CA VAL A 297 -2.97 10.94 27.38
C VAL A 297 -3.42 11.32 25.97
N GLU A 298 -3.25 12.60 25.60
CA GLU A 298 -3.59 13.11 24.28
C GLU A 298 -2.71 12.51 23.17
N VAL A 299 -1.39 12.42 23.38
CA VAL A 299 -0.46 11.81 22.41
C VAL A 299 -0.72 10.34 22.23
N VAL A 300 -0.94 9.59 23.32
CA VAL A 300 -1.22 8.15 23.26
C VAL A 300 -2.51 7.90 22.48
N THR A 301 -3.55 8.69 22.78
CA THR A 301 -4.84 8.60 22.09
C THR A 301 -4.72 8.91 20.60
N PHE A 302 -4.03 10.00 20.24
CA PHE A 302 -3.88 10.38 18.84
C PHE A 302 -3.00 9.40 18.06
N THR A 303 -1.95 8.87 18.69
CA THR A 303 -1.11 7.80 18.12
C THR A 303 -1.92 6.54 17.85
N PHE A 304 -2.81 6.16 18.77
CA PHE A 304 -3.72 5.02 18.56
C PHE A 304 -4.64 5.20 17.36
N TRP A 305 -5.27 6.37 17.21
CA TRP A 305 -6.09 6.64 16.03
C TRP A 305 -5.27 6.65 14.75
N THR A 306 -4.04 7.19 14.80
CA THR A 306 -3.11 7.21 13.67
C THR A 306 -2.73 5.79 13.22
N PHE A 307 -2.53 4.87 14.18
CA PHE A 307 -2.32 3.45 13.89
C PHE A 307 -3.51 2.82 13.16
N ILE A 308 -4.75 3.09 13.60
CA ILE A 308 -5.96 2.57 12.92
C ILE A 308 -6.08 3.11 11.50
N VAL A 309 -5.86 4.42 11.29
CA VAL A 309 -5.86 5.01 9.94
C VAL A 309 -4.81 4.30 9.07
N GLY A 310 -3.60 4.11 9.58
CA GLY A 310 -2.54 3.36 8.88
C GLY A 310 -2.98 1.94 8.49
N ALA A 311 -3.65 1.22 9.40
CA ALA A 311 -4.17 -0.12 9.13
C ALA A 311 -5.22 -0.13 8.00
N LEU A 312 -6.18 0.80 8.02
CA LEU A 312 -7.19 0.90 6.95
C LEU A 312 -6.56 1.27 5.60
N ILE A 313 -5.55 2.15 5.58
CA ILE A 313 -4.82 2.51 4.36
C ILE A 313 -4.03 1.32 3.81
N GLY A 314 -3.35 0.56 4.68
CA GLY A 314 -2.61 -0.62 4.27
C GLY A 314 -3.49 -1.59 3.48
N VAL A 315 -4.68 -1.89 3.99
CA VAL A 315 -5.65 -2.76 3.28
C VAL A 315 -5.98 -2.22 1.89
N ILE A 316 -6.21 -0.91 1.75
CA ILE A 316 -6.51 -0.27 0.45
C ILE A 316 -5.31 -0.39 -0.50
N TRP A 317 -4.10 -0.11 -0.04
CA TRP A 317 -2.90 -0.15 -0.88
C TRP A 317 -2.56 -1.56 -1.36
N SER A 318 -2.71 -2.57 -0.49
CA SER A 318 -2.37 -3.95 -0.84
C SER A 318 -3.49 -4.70 -1.57
N PHE A 319 -4.75 -4.53 -1.16
CA PHE A 319 -5.87 -5.34 -1.66
C PHE A 319 -6.88 -4.55 -2.50
N GLY A 320 -6.74 -3.22 -2.60
CA GLY A 320 -7.62 -2.38 -3.41
C GLY A 320 -7.55 -2.73 -4.89
N THR A 321 -6.35 -2.73 -5.47
CA THR A 321 -6.13 -3.12 -6.88
C THR A 321 -6.59 -4.55 -7.14
N TRP A 322 -6.23 -5.48 -6.25
CA TRP A 322 -6.62 -6.88 -6.35
C TRP A 322 -8.14 -7.01 -6.51
N PHE A 323 -8.92 -6.35 -5.66
CA PHE A 323 -10.37 -6.41 -5.72
C PHE A 323 -10.95 -5.81 -7.01
N LEU A 324 -10.36 -4.72 -7.51
CA LEU A 324 -10.77 -4.15 -8.79
C LEU A 324 -10.53 -5.10 -9.96
N GLU A 325 -9.45 -5.88 -9.92
CA GLU A 325 -9.21 -6.91 -10.92
C GLU A 325 -10.19 -8.08 -10.82
N ASP A 326 -10.58 -8.48 -9.60
CA ASP A 326 -11.63 -9.49 -9.40
C ASP A 326 -13.01 -9.04 -9.92
N LEU A 327 -13.25 -7.72 -9.95
CA LEU A 327 -14.42 -7.11 -10.58
C LEU A 327 -14.34 -7.06 -12.12
N GLY A 328 -13.20 -7.44 -12.71
CA GLY A 328 -12.94 -7.33 -14.15
C GLY A 328 -12.57 -5.92 -14.61
N ALA A 329 -12.04 -5.07 -13.72
CA ALA A 329 -11.58 -3.74 -14.11
C ALA A 329 -10.35 -3.82 -15.03
N SER A 330 -10.39 -3.10 -16.15
CA SER A 330 -9.21 -2.84 -16.98
C SER A 330 -8.14 -2.09 -16.18
N LYS A 331 -6.85 -2.27 -16.50
CA LYS A 331 -5.74 -1.62 -15.80
C LYS A 331 -5.77 -0.10 -15.98
N LEU A 332 -6.27 0.38 -17.12
CA LEU A 332 -6.58 1.79 -17.35
C LEU A 332 -7.60 2.32 -16.34
N LEU A 333 -8.66 1.57 -16.04
CA LEU A 333 -9.68 1.96 -15.08
C LEU A 333 -9.12 2.06 -13.65
N ILE A 334 -8.24 1.12 -13.28
CA ILE A 334 -7.48 1.18 -12.02
C ILE A 334 -6.54 2.41 -12.01
N GLY A 335 -5.95 2.77 -13.14
CA GLY A 335 -5.18 4.00 -13.24
C GLY A 335 -6.04 5.26 -13.11
N LEU A 336 -7.25 5.26 -13.69
CA LEU A 336 -8.21 6.36 -13.62
C LEU A 336 -8.73 6.59 -12.20
N THR A 337 -8.86 5.55 -11.36
CA THR A 337 -9.24 5.75 -9.96
C THR A 337 -8.17 6.55 -9.21
N ALA A 338 -6.89 6.26 -9.44
CA ALA A 338 -5.79 7.06 -8.88
C ALA A 338 -5.84 8.51 -9.40
N THR A 339 -6.18 8.74 -10.67
CA THR A 339 -6.40 10.09 -11.22
C THR A 339 -7.50 10.84 -10.47
N VAL A 340 -8.66 10.22 -10.25
CA VAL A 340 -9.79 10.84 -9.55
C VAL A 340 -9.42 11.15 -8.10
N MET A 341 -8.78 10.21 -7.40
CA MET A 341 -8.33 10.42 -6.02
C MET A 341 -7.34 11.59 -5.95
N SER A 342 -6.28 11.55 -6.76
CA SER A 342 -5.16 12.49 -6.64
C SER A 342 -5.44 13.86 -7.27
N LEU A 343 -5.85 13.93 -8.53
CA LEU A 343 -6.11 15.22 -9.20
C LEU A 343 -7.46 15.82 -8.83
N GLY A 344 -8.48 14.97 -8.64
CA GLY A 344 -9.83 15.42 -8.39
C GLY A 344 -9.98 16.08 -7.03
N ILE A 345 -9.40 15.48 -5.98
CA ILE A 345 -9.75 15.84 -4.59
C ILE A 345 -8.54 16.00 -3.69
N GLU A 346 -7.56 15.11 -3.79
CA GLU A 346 -6.35 15.19 -2.96
C GLU A 346 -5.65 16.54 -3.12
N LEU A 347 -5.45 16.96 -4.39
CA LEU A 347 -4.81 18.23 -4.73
C LEU A 347 -5.58 19.46 -4.23
N PRO A 348 -6.89 19.64 -4.50
CA PRO A 348 -7.67 20.74 -3.92
C PRO A 348 -7.69 20.72 -2.39
N LEU A 349 -7.84 19.55 -1.77
CA LEU A 349 -7.89 19.44 -0.31
C LEU A 349 -6.56 19.79 0.33
N PHE A 350 -5.42 19.49 -0.27
CA PHE A 350 -4.13 19.92 0.26
C PHE A 350 -3.99 21.45 0.31
N PHE A 351 -4.62 22.19 -0.61
CA PHE A 351 -4.64 23.66 -0.54
C PHE A 351 -5.54 24.18 0.57
N VAL A 352 -6.67 23.51 0.83
CA VAL A 352 -7.69 23.94 1.80
C VAL A 352 -7.46 23.31 3.19
N SER A 353 -6.54 22.35 3.32
CA SER A 353 -6.33 21.55 4.54
C SER A 353 -5.97 22.41 5.75
N ARG A 354 -5.18 23.48 5.56
CA ARG A 354 -4.85 24.43 6.63
C ARG A 354 -6.11 25.09 7.17
N ASN A 355 -6.94 25.66 6.30
CA ASN A 355 -8.19 26.33 6.67
C ASN A 355 -9.18 25.37 7.33
N ILE A 356 -9.21 24.11 6.89
CA ILE A 356 -10.02 23.06 7.52
C ILE A 356 -9.50 22.82 8.94
N LEU A 357 -8.22 22.50 9.10
CA LEU A 357 -7.63 22.17 10.40
C LEU A 357 -7.72 23.32 11.41
N GLU A 358 -7.58 24.57 10.98
CA GLU A 358 -7.76 25.75 11.84
C GLU A 358 -9.21 25.91 12.33
N ARG A 359 -10.21 25.47 11.54
CA ARG A 359 -11.63 25.58 11.90
C ARG A 359 -12.15 24.39 12.71
N ILE A 360 -11.78 23.16 12.33
CA ILE A 360 -12.36 21.93 12.89
C ILE A 360 -11.43 21.20 13.87
N GLY A 361 -10.12 21.48 13.83
CA GLY A 361 -9.12 20.78 14.64
C GLY A 361 -8.71 19.40 14.09
N TYR A 362 -7.65 18.82 14.65
CA TYR A 362 -7.02 17.59 14.18
C TYR A 362 -7.85 16.32 14.48
N PHE A 363 -8.50 16.22 15.65
CA PHE A 363 -9.33 15.06 15.98
C PHE A 363 -10.60 14.94 15.11
N LEU A 364 -11.26 16.07 14.84
CA LEU A 364 -12.45 16.06 13.98
C LEU A 364 -12.07 15.78 12.52
N SER A 365 -10.89 16.24 12.07
CA SER A 365 -10.33 15.86 10.77
C SER A 365 -10.21 14.34 10.62
N TYR A 366 -9.68 13.64 11.63
CA TYR A 366 -9.62 12.16 11.63
C TYR A 366 -11.00 11.50 11.63
N SER A 367 -11.98 12.08 12.33
CA SER A 367 -13.36 11.57 12.30
C SER A 367 -13.95 11.67 10.88
N ILE A 368 -13.72 12.78 10.18
CA ILE A 368 -14.10 12.93 8.76
C ILE A 368 -13.37 11.90 7.88
N THR A 369 -12.07 11.67 8.11
CA THR A 369 -11.32 10.62 7.42
C THR A 369 -11.97 9.24 7.58
N PHE A 370 -12.40 8.87 8.80
CA PHE A 370 -13.11 7.60 9.05
C PHE A 370 -14.46 7.51 8.33
N VAL A 371 -15.19 8.62 8.21
CA VAL A 371 -16.41 8.69 7.38
C VAL A 371 -16.08 8.44 5.91
N CYS A 372 -15.01 9.04 5.39
CA CYS A 372 -14.56 8.81 4.01
C CYS A 372 -14.15 7.34 3.78
N PHE A 373 -13.46 6.70 4.73
CA PHE A 373 -13.19 5.25 4.69
C PHE A 373 -14.47 4.43 4.66
N ALA A 374 -15.45 4.75 5.51
CA ALA A 374 -16.72 4.04 5.56
C ALA A 374 -17.45 4.11 4.21
N ILE A 375 -17.52 5.31 3.60
CA ILE A 375 -18.12 5.50 2.27
C ILE A 375 -17.37 4.65 1.23
N LYS A 376 -16.03 4.69 1.22
CA LYS A 376 -15.22 3.94 0.26
C LYS A 376 -15.43 2.44 0.40
N PHE A 377 -15.29 1.90 1.60
CA PHE A 377 -15.37 0.46 1.86
C PHE A 377 -16.78 -0.11 1.67
N ILE A 378 -17.81 0.58 2.18
CA ILE A 378 -19.20 0.17 1.97
C ILE A 378 -19.55 0.26 0.48
N GLY A 379 -19.12 1.34 -0.19
CA GLY A 379 -19.28 1.51 -1.63
C GLY A 379 -18.68 0.34 -2.42
N TYR A 380 -17.41 0.00 -2.14
CA TYR A 380 -16.72 -1.13 -2.79
C TYR A 380 -17.46 -2.46 -2.62
N SER A 381 -18.09 -2.69 -1.47
CA SER A 381 -18.84 -3.93 -1.21
C SER A 381 -20.05 -4.10 -2.15
N PHE A 382 -20.77 -3.00 -2.45
CA PHE A 382 -21.99 -3.01 -3.26
C PHE A 382 -21.75 -2.88 -4.76
N VAL A 383 -20.56 -2.46 -5.18
CA VAL A 383 -20.24 -2.28 -6.60
C VAL A 383 -20.24 -3.62 -7.34
N ARG A 384 -21.01 -3.67 -8.44
CA ARG A 384 -20.98 -4.79 -9.40
C ARG A 384 -20.32 -4.41 -10.71
N ASN A 385 -20.50 -3.16 -11.15
CA ASN A 385 -19.85 -2.62 -12.35
C ASN A 385 -18.66 -1.74 -11.93
N ALA A 386 -17.46 -2.10 -12.42
CA ALA A 386 -16.21 -1.46 -12.05
C ALA A 386 -16.18 0.06 -12.31
N TRP A 387 -16.95 0.59 -13.27
CA TRP A 387 -16.95 2.03 -13.57
C TRP A 387 -17.50 2.90 -12.43
N TYR A 388 -18.41 2.36 -11.59
CA TYR A 388 -18.95 3.10 -10.45
C TYR A 388 -17.92 3.34 -9.33
N VAL A 389 -16.78 2.65 -9.37
CA VAL A 389 -15.68 2.84 -8.42
C VAL A 389 -15.14 4.27 -8.49
N LEU A 390 -15.12 4.89 -9.68
CA LEU A 390 -14.65 6.26 -9.86
C LEU A 390 -15.43 7.26 -8.99
N ILE A 391 -16.74 7.06 -8.84
CA ILE A 391 -17.59 7.93 -8.01
C ILE A 391 -17.29 7.71 -6.52
N ILE A 392 -17.04 6.48 -6.11
CA ILE A 392 -16.73 6.14 -4.71
C ILE A 392 -15.35 6.67 -4.32
N ASP A 393 -14.41 6.65 -5.27
CA ASP A 393 -13.04 7.11 -5.08
C ASP A 393 -12.90 8.62 -4.95
N ILE A 394 -13.95 9.37 -5.26
CA ILE A 394 -14.09 10.76 -4.84
C ILE A 394 -13.94 10.86 -3.31
N ALA A 395 -14.73 10.09 -2.55
CA ALA A 395 -14.58 10.07 -1.08
C ALA A 395 -13.20 9.53 -0.66
N GLY A 396 -12.65 8.59 -1.43
CA GLY A 396 -11.32 8.03 -1.21
C GLY A 396 -10.18 9.05 -1.27
N GLY A 397 -10.24 9.99 -2.22
CA GLY A 397 -9.19 11.02 -2.40
C GLY A 397 -9.04 11.97 -1.20
N ALA A 398 -10.07 12.11 -0.37
CA ALA A 398 -10.04 12.95 0.82
C ALA A 398 -9.31 12.33 2.02
N ILE A 399 -9.13 11.00 2.01
CA ILE A 399 -8.59 10.25 3.14
C ILE A 399 -7.16 10.67 3.46
N PHE A 400 -6.27 10.62 2.47
CA PHE A 400 -4.84 10.86 2.67
C PHE A 400 -4.52 12.32 3.06
N PRO A 401 -5.04 13.36 2.39
CA PRO A 401 -4.79 14.75 2.78
C PRO A 401 -5.26 15.09 4.19
N LEU A 402 -6.47 14.64 4.57
CA LEU A 402 -7.05 14.96 5.87
C LEU A 402 -6.31 14.25 7.01
N ALA A 403 -5.95 12.98 6.82
CA ALA A 403 -5.18 12.23 7.80
C ALA A 403 -3.74 12.76 7.92
N TYR A 404 -3.01 12.85 6.80
CA TYR A 404 -1.61 13.22 6.82
C TYR A 404 -1.39 14.67 7.28
N SER A 405 -2.24 15.60 6.82
CA SER A 405 -2.16 17.00 7.28
C SER A 405 -2.48 17.14 8.77
N ALA A 406 -3.49 16.42 9.28
CA ALA A 406 -3.81 16.43 10.71
C ALA A 406 -2.66 15.86 11.56
N MET A 407 -2.04 14.77 11.11
CA MET A 407 -0.87 14.16 11.76
C MET A 407 0.31 15.14 11.86
N THR A 408 0.66 15.82 10.77
CA THR A 408 1.78 16.77 10.76
C THR A 408 1.54 18.00 11.65
N VAL A 409 0.31 18.54 11.65
CA VAL A 409 -0.06 19.68 12.51
C VAL A 409 -0.06 19.28 13.99
N PHE A 410 -0.60 18.10 14.32
CA PHE A 410 -0.58 17.59 15.69
C PHE A 410 0.85 17.34 16.20
N ALA A 411 1.72 16.76 15.37
CA ALA A 411 3.12 16.55 15.71
C ALA A 411 3.81 17.87 16.09
N LYS A 412 3.51 18.94 15.35
CA LYS A 412 4.08 20.28 15.60
C LYS A 412 3.47 20.95 16.83
N SER A 413 2.18 20.76 17.11
CA SER A 413 1.51 21.42 18.24
C SER A 413 1.91 20.85 19.60
N VAL A 414 2.23 19.55 19.67
CA VAL A 414 2.58 18.88 20.93
C VAL A 414 4.09 18.80 21.16
N ALA A 415 4.90 18.87 20.10
CA ALA A 415 6.35 18.85 20.24
C ALA A 415 6.89 20.09 20.97
N THR A 416 7.84 19.86 21.87
CA THR A 416 8.66 20.93 22.43
C THR A 416 9.56 21.54 21.34
N PRO A 417 10.02 22.80 21.49
CA PRO A 417 10.94 23.40 20.52
C PRO A 417 12.15 22.50 20.26
N GLY A 418 12.35 22.07 19.01
CA GLY A 418 13.43 21.16 18.60
C GLY A 418 13.06 19.67 18.53
N THR A 419 11.86 19.25 18.97
CA THR A 419 11.45 17.81 18.93
C THR A 419 10.35 17.49 17.90
N SER A 420 9.95 18.45 17.04
CA SER A 420 8.87 18.24 16.07
C SER A 420 9.17 17.12 15.06
N ALA A 421 10.43 16.99 14.62
CA ALA A 421 10.86 15.91 13.74
C ALA A 421 10.74 14.53 14.43
N SER A 422 11.10 14.45 15.71
CA SER A 422 10.98 13.23 16.51
C SER A 422 9.53 12.80 16.68
N MET A 423 8.62 13.73 16.97
CA MET A 423 7.20 13.44 17.10
C MET A 423 6.58 12.98 15.78
N LEU A 424 6.97 13.61 14.67
CA LEU A 424 6.54 13.19 13.33
C LEU A 424 7.07 11.79 12.97
N CYS A 425 8.29 11.45 13.39
CA CYS A 425 8.86 10.12 13.20
C CYS A 425 8.06 9.05 13.95
N ILE A 426 7.66 9.31 15.21
CA ILE A 426 6.83 8.39 15.99
C ILE A 426 5.46 8.16 15.33
N LEU A 427 4.77 9.25 14.96
CA LEU A 427 3.46 9.15 14.32
C LEU A 427 3.57 8.48 12.94
N GLY A 428 4.61 8.79 12.17
CA GLY A 428 4.90 8.15 10.89
C GLY A 428 5.20 6.66 11.03
N ALA A 429 5.98 6.25 12.04
CA ALA A 429 6.22 4.84 12.35
C ALA A 429 4.95 4.10 12.80
N SER A 430 4.03 4.80 13.48
CA SER A 430 2.74 4.24 13.87
C SER A 430 1.78 4.13 12.69
N PHE A 431 1.80 5.12 11.78
CA PHE A 431 0.97 5.20 10.58
C PHE A 431 1.42 4.23 9.50
N GLU A 432 2.58 4.50 8.88
CA GLU A 432 3.13 3.73 7.75
C GLU A 432 3.83 2.45 8.17
N GLY A 433 4.34 2.36 9.40
CA GLY A 433 5.02 1.18 9.90
C GLY A 433 4.04 0.16 10.48
N LEU A 434 3.75 0.30 11.77
CA LEU A 434 2.92 -0.65 12.52
C LEU A 434 1.47 -0.72 11.99
N GLY A 435 0.87 0.42 11.66
CA GLY A 435 -0.49 0.51 11.16
C GLY A 435 -0.66 -0.27 9.87
N VAL A 436 0.05 0.13 8.80
CA VAL A 436 0.00 -0.55 7.49
C VAL A 436 0.34 -2.04 7.63
N ALA A 437 1.34 -2.40 8.44
CA ALA A 437 1.68 -3.80 8.70
C ALA A 437 0.50 -4.60 9.27
N ALA A 438 -0.15 -4.09 10.31
CA ALA A 438 -1.33 -4.72 10.91
C ALA A 438 -2.51 -4.79 9.94
N GLY A 439 -2.73 -3.72 9.16
CA GLY A 439 -3.72 -3.66 8.10
C GLY A 439 -3.52 -4.75 7.05
N ASN A 440 -2.29 -4.91 6.57
CA ASN A 440 -1.98 -5.91 5.55
C ASN A 440 -2.20 -7.33 6.04
N LEU A 441 -1.76 -7.64 7.26
CA LEU A 441 -1.96 -8.96 7.89
C LEU A 441 -3.45 -9.28 8.10
N LEU A 442 -4.19 -8.38 8.77
CA LEU A 442 -5.62 -8.58 9.07
C LEU A 442 -6.47 -8.56 7.79
N GLY A 443 -6.14 -7.66 6.87
CA GLY A 443 -6.76 -7.56 5.55
C GLY A 443 -6.60 -8.86 4.78
N GLY A 444 -5.39 -9.36 4.63
CA GLY A 444 -5.14 -10.58 3.86
C GLY A 444 -5.75 -11.84 4.46
N MET A 445 -5.70 -12.01 5.78
CA MET A 445 -6.42 -13.12 6.45
C MET A 445 -7.93 -13.05 6.20
N SER A 446 -8.51 -11.84 6.26
CA SER A 446 -9.93 -11.64 5.99
C SER A 446 -10.27 -11.88 4.52
N PHE A 447 -9.43 -11.42 3.59
CA PHE A 447 -9.62 -11.63 2.16
C PHE A 447 -9.62 -13.11 1.78
N ASP A 448 -8.76 -13.91 2.43
CA ASP A 448 -8.64 -15.35 2.17
C ASP A 448 -9.84 -16.15 2.73
N GLN A 449 -10.28 -15.83 3.96
CA GLN A 449 -11.33 -16.62 4.64
C GLN A 449 -12.76 -16.26 4.22
N ILE A 450 -13.06 -14.96 4.08
CA ILE A 450 -14.44 -14.47 3.86
C ILE A 450 -14.62 -13.77 2.50
N GLY A 451 -13.55 -13.62 1.72
CA GLY A 451 -13.56 -12.98 0.40
C GLY A 451 -13.64 -11.45 0.44
N GLY A 452 -13.12 -10.80 -0.62
CA GLY A 452 -12.93 -9.34 -0.65
C GLY A 452 -14.19 -8.49 -0.44
N ARG A 453 -15.35 -8.91 -0.97
CA ARG A 453 -16.61 -8.15 -0.83
C ARG A 453 -17.06 -8.02 0.63
N LEU A 454 -16.95 -9.11 1.40
CA LEU A 454 -17.33 -9.14 2.80
C LEU A 454 -16.26 -8.47 3.67
N THR A 455 -14.98 -8.63 3.33
CA THR A 455 -13.88 -7.92 4.00
C THR A 455 -14.09 -6.41 3.97
N PHE A 456 -14.35 -5.84 2.79
CA PHE A 456 -14.64 -4.41 2.69
C PHE A 456 -15.91 -4.00 3.43
N ARG A 457 -16.94 -4.85 3.47
CA ARG A 457 -18.16 -4.54 4.23
C ARG A 457 -17.88 -4.38 5.73
N TYR A 458 -17.17 -5.34 6.32
CA TYR A 458 -16.83 -5.31 7.74
C TYR A 458 -15.86 -4.17 8.08
N LEU A 459 -14.87 -3.90 7.23
CA LEU A 459 -13.99 -2.74 7.39
C LEU A 459 -14.75 -1.41 7.28
N GLY A 460 -15.79 -1.35 6.45
CA GLY A 460 -16.70 -0.21 6.38
C GLY A 460 -17.44 0.03 7.68
N TYR A 461 -18.04 -1.02 8.27
CA TYR A 461 -18.71 -0.91 9.57
C TYR A 461 -17.75 -0.56 10.70
N ALA A 462 -16.56 -1.16 10.71
CA ALA A 462 -15.50 -0.81 11.65
C ALA A 462 -15.09 0.67 11.52
N SER A 463 -15.01 1.20 10.31
CA SER A 463 -14.68 2.61 10.06
C SER A 463 -15.75 3.56 10.61
N VAL A 464 -17.04 3.22 10.48
CA VAL A 464 -18.12 4.01 11.11
C VAL A 464 -17.98 4.01 12.63
N ALA A 465 -17.72 2.85 13.24
CA ALA A 465 -17.49 2.74 14.68
C ALA A 465 -16.28 3.57 15.12
N CYS A 466 -15.16 3.51 14.37
CA CYS A 466 -13.97 4.32 14.62
C CYS A 466 -14.27 5.82 14.55
N SER A 467 -15.08 6.29 13.60
CA SER A 467 -15.48 7.69 13.51
C SER A 467 -16.21 8.16 14.77
N VAL A 468 -17.19 7.38 15.23
CA VAL A 468 -17.98 7.71 16.44
C VAL A 468 -17.09 7.72 17.67
N CYS A 469 -16.26 6.68 17.83
CA CYS A 469 -15.33 6.58 18.95
C CYS A 469 -14.27 7.69 18.94
N CYS A 470 -13.74 8.07 17.78
CA CYS A 470 -12.78 9.18 17.67
C CYS A 470 -13.40 10.51 18.09
N THR A 471 -14.63 10.78 17.64
CA THR A 471 -15.39 11.97 18.04
C THR A 471 -15.71 11.95 19.54
N ALA A 472 -16.14 10.82 20.09
CA ALA A 472 -16.39 10.67 21.53
C ALA A 472 -15.13 10.92 22.36
N THR A 473 -13.98 10.43 21.90
CA THR A 473 -12.69 10.64 22.58
C THR A 473 -12.29 12.12 22.58
N TYR A 474 -12.51 12.82 21.46
CA TYR A 474 -12.31 14.26 21.38
C TYR A 474 -13.17 15.02 22.39
N LEU A 475 -14.46 14.69 22.48
CA LEU A 475 -15.38 15.31 23.44
C LEU A 475 -14.96 15.05 24.89
N ALA A 476 -14.50 13.84 25.19
CA ALA A 476 -14.00 13.47 26.52
C ALA A 476 -12.74 14.25 26.92
N ILE A 477 -11.77 14.41 26.00
CA ILE A 477 -10.56 15.20 26.23
C ILE A 477 -10.92 16.67 26.45
N ARG A 478 -11.83 17.23 25.63
CA ARG A 478 -12.31 18.61 25.79
C ARG A 478 -13.02 18.83 27.12
N GLY A 479 -13.88 17.89 27.53
CA GLY A 479 -14.57 17.94 28.82
C GLY A 479 -13.60 17.90 30.01
N ARG A 480 -12.56 17.06 29.93
CA ARG A 480 -11.52 16.97 30.97
C ARG A 480 -10.68 18.25 31.09
N ASN A 481 -10.37 18.90 29.97
CA ASN A 481 -9.65 20.17 29.97
C ASN A 481 -10.53 21.32 30.51
N ALA A 482 -11.83 21.32 30.21
CA ALA A 482 -12.78 22.28 30.79
C ALA A 482 -12.93 22.10 32.31
N GLY A 483 -12.99 20.86 32.80
CA GLY A 483 -13.06 20.56 34.24
C GLY A 483 -11.81 20.98 35.00
N ARG A 484 -10.61 20.77 34.44
CA ARG A 484 -9.35 21.24 35.04
C ARG A 484 -9.24 22.77 35.13
N HIS A 485 -9.81 23.49 34.17
CA HIS A 485 -9.87 24.96 34.24
C HIS A 485 -10.87 25.45 35.28
N ALA A 486 -11.94 24.70 35.55
CA ALA A 486 -12.90 25.03 36.61
C ALA A 486 -12.35 24.74 38.02
N GLU A 487 -11.57 23.68 38.19
CA GLU A 487 -10.93 23.32 39.47
C GLU A 487 -9.69 24.17 39.80
N GLY A 488 -9.02 24.75 38.81
CA GLY A 488 -7.85 25.63 38.98
C GLY A 488 -8.18 27.10 39.27
N THR A 489 -9.45 27.45 39.44
CA THR A 489 -9.94 28.81 39.73
C THR A 489 -10.56 28.97 41.13
N CYS A 490 -10.31 28.04 42.04
CA CYS A 490 -10.70 28.15 43.45
C CYS A 490 -9.55 28.59 44.35
#